data_AF-A0A1K1MXE7-F1
#
_entry.id   AF-A0A1K1MXE7-F1
#
_cell.length_a   1.000
_cell.length_b   1.000
_cell.length_c   1.000
_cell.angle_alpha   90.00
_cell.angle_beta   90.00
_cell.angle_gamma   90.00
#
_symmetry.space_group_name_H-M   'P 1'
#
loop_
_entity.id
_entity.type
_entity.pdbx_description
1 polymer ?
#
loop_
_entity_poly.entity_id
_entity_poly.type
_entity_poly.pdbx_seq_one_letter_code
_entity_poly.pdbx_strand_id
1 'polypeptide(L)'
;MITGGWAPKTHYFDAGQLISGAVVDTMGFELRFKDTEEQAVDGAYYFDLYKTDLMLFYGEFDGHAVYAYSPKNGGYVELRFSPDRTWVEGKFAFTAYRSDGAKRIEVDGTFSMPNTDVSL
;
A
#
# COMPACT_ATOMS: atom_id res chain seq x y z
N MET A 1 5.85 34.36 12.25
CA MET A 1 5.73 33.52 11.04
C MET A 1 5.88 32.08 11.52
N ILE A 2 4.78 31.34 11.64
CA ILE A 2 4.80 29.97 12.18
C ILE A 2 5.12 29.04 11.01
N THR A 3 6.31 28.46 11.01
CA THR A 3 6.71 27.35 10.13
C THR A 3 6.08 26.06 10.67
N GLY A 4 4.79 25.86 10.43
CA GLY A 4 4.13 24.58 10.68
C GLY A 4 4.39 23.67 9.49
N GLY A 5 5.31 22.70 9.63
CA GLY A 5 5.50 21.67 8.63
C GLY A 5 4.22 20.87 8.46
N TRP A 6 3.58 20.97 7.30
CA TRP A 6 2.48 20.10 6.90
C TRP A 6 3.03 18.70 6.69
N ALA A 7 3.04 17.86 7.72
CA ALA A 7 3.23 16.43 7.53
C ALA A 7 1.88 15.87 7.03
N PRO A 8 1.80 15.27 5.83
CA PRO A 8 0.58 14.65 5.35
C PRO A 8 0.16 13.53 6.30
N LYS A 9 -1.15 13.33 6.47
CA LYS A 9 -1.68 12.17 7.20
C LYS A 9 -1.55 10.94 6.32
N THR A 10 -1.14 9.83 6.93
CA THR A 10 -0.88 8.57 6.22
C THR A 10 -1.65 7.43 6.85
N HIS A 11 -2.29 6.60 6.04
CA HIS A 11 -2.89 5.35 6.48
C HIS A 11 -2.11 4.16 5.92
N TYR A 12 -1.69 3.24 6.79
CA TYR A 12 -0.95 2.05 6.39
C TYR A 12 -1.84 0.81 6.44
N PHE A 13 -1.84 0.06 5.34
CA PHE A 13 -2.47 -1.25 5.25
C PHE A 13 -1.38 -2.31 5.03
N ASP A 14 -1.15 -3.18 6.01
CA ASP A 14 -0.27 -4.33 5.86
C ASP A 14 -1.05 -5.49 5.22
N ALA A 15 -0.70 -5.80 3.98
CA ALA A 15 -1.31 -6.89 3.22
C ALA A 15 -0.59 -8.25 3.42
N GLY A 16 0.41 -8.31 4.29
CA GLY A 16 1.10 -9.54 4.70
C GLY A 16 2.24 -9.99 3.77
N GLN A 17 2.66 -11.26 3.93
CA GLN A 17 3.76 -11.87 3.16
C GLN A 17 3.30 -12.51 1.83
N LEU A 18 4.26 -12.64 0.91
CA LEU A 18 4.09 -12.82 -0.53
C LEU A 18 3.74 -14.20 -1.09
N ILE A 19 3.14 -14.12 -2.29
CA ILE A 19 3.23 -15.09 -3.38
C ILE A 19 4.69 -15.16 -3.90
N SER A 20 5.48 -16.07 -3.31
CA SER A 20 6.83 -16.55 -3.74
C SER A 20 8.04 -15.62 -3.56
N GLY A 21 9.09 -16.15 -2.91
CA GLY A 21 10.44 -15.56 -2.80
C GLY A 21 10.85 -15.23 -1.35
N ALA A 22 12.16 -15.17 -1.08
CA ALA A 22 12.70 -14.72 0.21
C ALA A 22 12.53 -13.19 0.31
N VAL A 23 11.61 -12.75 1.16
CA VAL A 23 11.18 -11.36 1.27
C VAL A 23 11.91 -10.66 2.42
N VAL A 24 12.21 -9.37 2.25
CA VAL A 24 12.80 -8.52 3.30
C VAL A 24 11.75 -7.69 4.05
N ASP A 25 10.62 -7.33 3.43
CA ASP A 25 9.51 -6.57 4.05
C ASP A 25 8.11 -7.07 3.62
N THR A 26 7.12 -6.98 4.52
CA THR A 26 5.72 -7.29 4.20
C THR A 26 5.19 -6.36 3.10
N MET A 27 4.29 -6.88 2.26
CA MET A 27 3.63 -6.07 1.25
C MET A 27 2.67 -5.12 1.95
N GLY A 28 2.78 -3.82 1.67
CA GLY A 28 1.93 -2.81 2.30
C GLY A 28 1.47 -1.73 1.34
N PHE A 29 0.37 -1.06 1.70
CA PHE A 29 -0.14 0.13 1.03
C PHE A 29 -0.11 1.33 1.98
N GLU A 30 0.33 2.49 1.51
CA GLU A 30 0.23 3.74 2.25
C GLU A 30 -0.64 4.73 1.47
N LEU A 31 -1.80 5.07 2.01
CA LEU A 31 -2.66 6.12 1.49
C LEU A 31 -2.29 7.45 2.14
N ARG A 32 -2.02 8.48 1.34
CA ARG A 32 -1.56 9.80 1.76
C ARG A 32 -2.60 10.86 1.48
N PHE A 33 -2.96 11.59 2.53
CA PHE A 33 -3.92 12.68 2.45
C PHE A 33 -3.20 14.03 2.53
N LYS A 34 -3.61 14.95 1.65
CA LYS A 34 -3.15 16.35 1.71
C LYS A 34 -3.79 17.10 2.87
N ASP A 35 -5.07 16.83 3.12
CA ASP A 35 -5.81 17.32 4.27
C ASP A 35 -5.64 16.34 5.44
N THR A 36 -5.31 16.85 6.62
CA THR A 36 -5.13 16.04 7.83
C THR A 36 -6.45 15.53 8.41
N GLU A 37 -7.58 16.12 8.03
CA GLU A 37 -8.92 15.70 8.45
C GLU A 37 -9.47 14.53 7.61
N GLU A 38 -8.92 14.29 6.42
CA GLU A 38 -9.34 13.18 5.58
C GLU A 38 -9.03 11.82 6.22
N GLN A 39 -9.87 10.83 5.91
CA GLN A 39 -9.76 9.46 6.40
C GLN A 39 -9.94 8.49 5.24
N ALA A 40 -9.33 7.31 5.36
CA ALA A 40 -9.67 6.21 4.47
C ALA A 40 -11.14 5.82 4.67
N VAL A 41 -11.84 5.50 3.60
CA VAL A 41 -13.26 5.12 3.59
C VAL A 41 -13.47 3.90 2.72
N ASP A 42 -14.64 3.29 2.80
CA ASP A 42 -15.03 2.22 1.88
C ASP A 42 -14.92 2.71 0.43
N GLY A 43 -14.24 1.93 -0.41
CA GLY A 43 -14.07 2.28 -1.81
C GLY A 43 -12.82 1.71 -2.46
N ALA A 44 -12.69 1.96 -3.77
CA ALA A 44 -11.53 1.58 -4.57
C ALA A 44 -10.55 2.73 -4.70
N TYR A 45 -9.29 2.47 -4.35
CA TYR A 45 -8.17 3.38 -4.52
C TYR A 45 -7.25 2.84 -5.61
N TYR A 46 -7.01 3.63 -6.64
CA TYR A 46 -6.18 3.25 -7.78
C TYR A 46 -4.82 3.92 -7.67
N PHE A 47 -3.76 3.15 -7.90
CA PHE A 47 -2.38 3.59 -7.83
C PHE A 47 -1.62 3.20 -9.08
N ASP A 48 -0.57 3.95 -9.42
CA ASP A 48 0.40 3.67 -10.47
C ASP A 48 1.75 4.34 -10.11
N LEU A 49 2.73 4.30 -11.01
CA LEU A 49 4.05 4.90 -10.80
C LEU A 49 4.02 6.42 -10.56
N TYR A 50 3.01 7.12 -11.05
CA TYR A 50 2.89 8.58 -11.03
C TYR A 50 1.88 9.08 -9.99
N LYS A 51 1.03 8.20 -9.47
CA LYS A 51 0.11 8.47 -8.37
C LYS A 51 0.79 8.33 -7.03
N THR A 52 0.99 9.47 -6.36
CA THR A 52 1.68 9.55 -5.06
C THR A 52 0.72 9.55 -3.86
N ASP A 53 -0.58 9.58 -4.12
CA ASP A 53 -1.65 9.52 -3.11
C ASP A 53 -1.79 8.11 -2.53
N LEU A 54 -1.44 7.07 -3.28
CA LEU A 54 -1.39 5.70 -2.78
C LEU A 54 -0.09 5.02 -3.21
N MET A 55 0.72 4.62 -2.24
CA MET A 55 2.02 3.97 -2.45
C MET A 55 1.98 2.48 -2.12
N LEU A 56 2.63 1.67 -2.96
CA LEU A 56 2.88 0.25 -2.72
C LEU A 56 4.31 0.06 -2.17
N PHE A 57 4.42 -0.62 -1.04
CA PHE A 57 5.69 -1.04 -0.42
C PHE A 57 5.86 -2.52 -0.68
N TYR A 58 6.83 -2.85 -1.51
CA TYR A 58 6.94 -4.20 -2.02
C TYR A 58 8.36 -4.50 -2.56
N GLY A 59 9.01 -5.55 -2.03
CA GLY A 59 10.39 -5.88 -2.36
C GLY A 59 10.76 -7.36 -2.25
N GLU A 60 11.85 -7.73 -2.91
CA GLU A 60 12.39 -9.10 -2.99
C GLU A 60 13.89 -9.09 -2.69
N PHE A 61 14.38 -10.10 -1.97
CA PHE A 61 15.80 -10.39 -1.85
C PHE A 61 16.14 -11.67 -2.61
N ASP A 62 17.07 -11.56 -3.56
CA ASP A 62 17.46 -12.68 -4.43
C ASP A 62 18.71 -13.43 -3.95
N GLY A 63 19.18 -13.14 -2.73
CA GLY A 63 20.44 -13.67 -2.19
C GLY A 63 21.66 -12.78 -2.39
N HIS A 64 21.56 -11.75 -3.25
CA HIS A 64 22.65 -10.81 -3.52
C HIS A 64 22.26 -9.35 -3.34
N ALA A 65 21.04 -8.98 -3.68
CA ALA A 65 20.55 -7.62 -3.56
C ALA A 65 19.07 -7.56 -3.18
N VAL A 66 18.65 -6.40 -2.66
CA VAL A 66 17.25 -6.08 -2.38
C VAL A 66 16.72 -5.27 -3.54
N TYR A 67 15.61 -5.72 -4.13
CA TYR A 67 14.94 -5.05 -5.23
C TYR A 67 13.54 -4.62 -4.81
N ALA A 68 13.19 -3.38 -5.12
CA ALA A 68 11.83 -2.90 -5.01
C ALA A 68 11.03 -3.26 -6.28
N TYR A 69 9.72 -3.32 -6.15
CA TYR A 69 8.80 -3.48 -7.26
C TYR A 69 7.93 -2.23 -7.42
N SER A 70 7.70 -1.81 -8.66
CA SER A 70 6.90 -0.62 -8.95
C SER A 70 5.74 -0.95 -9.90
N PRO A 71 4.50 -0.55 -9.57
CA PRO A 71 3.32 -0.78 -10.40
C PRO A 71 3.27 0.22 -11.57
N LYS A 72 3.80 -0.16 -12.74
CA LYS A 72 3.89 0.75 -13.91
C LYS A 72 2.57 0.91 -14.67
N ASN A 73 1.74 -0.14 -14.71
CA ASN A 73 0.49 -0.16 -15.48
C ASN A 73 -0.75 -0.02 -14.59
N GLY A 74 -0.55 0.51 -13.39
CA GLY A 74 -1.58 0.68 -12.40
C GLY A 74 -1.97 -0.58 -11.63
N GLY A 75 -2.78 -0.35 -10.61
CA GLY A 75 -3.33 -1.32 -9.70
C GLY A 75 -4.45 -0.70 -8.87
N TYR A 76 -5.12 -1.53 -8.08
CA TYR A 76 -6.14 -1.05 -7.17
C TYR A 76 -6.05 -1.76 -5.82
N VAL A 77 -6.55 -1.08 -4.78
CA VAL A 77 -6.94 -1.65 -3.50
C VAL A 77 -8.36 -1.18 -3.19
N GLU A 78 -9.27 -2.14 -2.99
CA GLU A 78 -10.62 -1.92 -2.49
C GLU A 78 -10.60 -2.11 -0.98
N LEU A 79 -11.13 -1.15 -0.24
CA LEU A 79 -11.23 -1.17 1.22
C LEU A 79 -12.68 -1.32 1.65
N ARG A 80 -12.86 -2.06 2.75
CA ARG A 80 -14.12 -2.16 3.47
C ARG A 80 -13.87 -2.15 4.98
N PHE A 81 -14.40 -1.16 5.65
CA PHE A 81 -14.31 -1.01 7.10
C PHE A 81 -15.47 -1.74 7.79
N SER A 82 -15.21 -2.29 8.97
CA SER A 82 -16.28 -2.77 9.83
C SER A 82 -17.20 -1.61 10.27
N PRO A 83 -18.47 -1.87 10.62
CA PRO A 83 -19.39 -0.80 11.03
C PRO A 83 -18.93 0.03 12.23
N ASP A 84 -18.17 -0.59 13.15
CA ASP A 84 -17.55 0.05 14.31
C ASP A 84 -16.15 0.62 14.02
N ARG A 85 -15.69 0.50 12.77
CA ARG A 85 -14.38 0.91 12.25
C ARG A 85 -13.17 0.31 12.96
N THR A 86 -13.33 -0.79 13.70
CA THR A 86 -12.22 -1.45 14.41
C THR A 86 -11.37 -2.35 13.50
N TRP A 87 -11.93 -2.77 12.36
CA TRP A 87 -11.27 -3.62 11.38
C TRP A 87 -11.40 -3.05 9.96
N VAL A 88 -10.42 -3.38 9.12
CA VAL A 88 -10.45 -3.11 7.68
C VAL A 88 -10.11 -4.38 6.92
N GLU A 89 -10.92 -4.69 5.92
CA GLU A 89 -10.67 -5.71 4.91
C GLU A 89 -10.25 -5.02 3.62
N GLY A 90 -9.30 -5.62 2.92
CA GLY A 90 -8.83 -5.13 1.63
C GLY A 90 -8.75 -6.21 0.59
N LYS A 91 -9.00 -5.85 -0.67
CA LYS A 91 -8.76 -6.67 -1.86
C LYS A 91 -7.95 -5.84 -2.85
N PHE A 92 -6.90 -6.42 -3.42
CA PHE A 92 -6.04 -5.69 -4.34
C PHE A 92 -5.66 -6.54 -5.54
N ALA A 93 -5.33 -5.87 -6.65
CA ALA A 93 -4.66 -6.47 -7.78
C ALA A 93 -3.80 -5.45 -8.52
N PHE A 94 -2.62 -5.87 -8.98
CA PHE A 94 -1.71 -5.00 -9.74
C PHE A 94 -0.69 -5.81 -10.56
N THR A 95 -0.08 -5.15 -11.55
CA THR A 95 1.12 -5.63 -12.24
C THR A 95 2.31 -4.77 -11.80
N ALA A 96 3.39 -5.41 -11.35
CA ALA A 96 4.60 -4.69 -10.95
C ALA A 96 5.85 -5.20 -11.66
N TYR A 97 6.83 -4.31 -11.80
CA TYR A 97 8.15 -4.60 -12.35
C TYR A 97 9.20 -4.44 -11.28
N ARG A 98 10.14 -5.39 -11.20
CA ARG A 98 11.33 -5.27 -10.36
C ARG A 98 12.14 -4.05 -10.81
N SER A 99 12.80 -3.37 -9.86
CA SER A 99 13.49 -2.10 -10.09
C SER A 99 14.61 -2.17 -11.15
N ASP A 100 15.21 -3.34 -11.33
CA ASP A 100 16.20 -3.62 -12.39
C ASP A 100 15.59 -3.97 -13.76
N GLY A 101 14.25 -4.09 -13.84
CA GLY A 101 13.51 -4.45 -15.03
C GLY A 101 13.55 -5.93 -15.41
N ALA A 102 14.23 -6.79 -14.63
CA ALA A 102 14.46 -8.19 -15.01
C ALA A 102 13.25 -9.10 -14.78
N LYS A 103 12.29 -8.68 -13.94
CA LYS A 103 11.14 -9.49 -13.55
C LYS A 103 9.85 -8.67 -13.56
N ARG A 104 8.81 -9.25 -14.16
CA ARG A 104 7.42 -8.78 -14.11
C ARG A 104 6.62 -9.77 -13.27
N ILE A 105 5.76 -9.26 -12.41
CA ILE A 105 4.83 -10.08 -11.64
C ILE A 105 3.41 -9.54 -11.77
N GLU A 106 2.45 -10.44 -11.60
CA GLU A 106 1.04 -10.14 -11.44
C GLU A 106 0.67 -10.60 -10.02
N VAL A 107 0.04 -9.71 -9.26
CA VAL A 107 -0.28 -9.95 -7.85
C VAL A 107 -1.74 -9.60 -7.65
N ASP A 108 -2.46 -10.51 -7.02
CA ASP A 108 -3.79 -10.29 -6.48
C ASP A 108 -3.88 -10.94 -5.09
N GLY A 109 -4.74 -10.39 -4.24
CA GLY A 109 -4.89 -10.90 -2.89
C GLY A 109 -5.90 -10.15 -2.07
N THR A 110 -6.00 -10.59 -0.82
CA THR A 110 -6.87 -9.99 0.19
C THR A 110 -6.13 -9.89 1.52
N PHE A 111 -6.46 -8.89 2.32
CA PHE A 111 -5.99 -8.76 3.69
C PHE A 111 -7.15 -8.42 4.63
N SER A 112 -6.95 -8.69 5.92
CA SER A 112 -7.83 -8.27 7.00
C SER A 112 -6.96 -7.92 8.19
N MET A 113 -7.11 -6.71 8.71
CA MET A 113 -6.29 -6.20 9.81
C MET A 113 -7.08 -5.25 10.73
N PRO A 114 -6.64 -5.08 11.98
CA PRO A 114 -7.15 -4.00 12.81
C PRO A 114 -6.98 -2.66 12.10
N ASN A 115 -8.00 -1.81 12.17
CA ASN A 115 -7.91 -0.47 11.63
C ASN A 115 -7.01 0.37 12.54
N THR A 116 -5.89 0.87 12.01
CA THR A 116 -4.94 1.69 12.77
C THR A 116 -5.26 3.19 12.71
N ASP A 117 -6.24 3.62 11.91
CA ASP A 117 -6.73 5.01 11.90
C ASP A 117 -7.51 5.37 13.16
N VAL A 118 -7.88 4.39 13.98
CA VAL A 118 -8.72 4.57 15.18
C VAL A 118 -7.92 5.19 16.34
N SER A 119 -6.95 6.05 16.01
CA SER A 119 -6.33 6.94 16.98
C SER A 119 -7.40 7.96 17.40
N LEU A 120 -8.12 7.64 18.48
CA LEU A 120 -8.97 8.54 19.25
C LEU A 120 -8.15 9.72 19.81
#